data_AF-A0A9E3B837-F1
#
_entry.id   AF-A0A9E3B837-F1
#
_cell.length_a   1.000
_cell.length_b   1.000
_cell.length_c   1.000
_cell.angle_alpha   90.00
_cell.angle_beta   90.00
_cell.angle_gamma   90.00
#
_symmetry.space_group_name_H-M   'P 1'
#
loop_
_entity.id
_entity.type
_entity.pdbx_description
1 polymer ?
#
loop_
_entity_poly.entity_id
_entity_poly.type
_entity_poly.pdbx_seq_one_letter_code
_entity_poly.pdbx_strand_id
1 'polypeptide(L)'
;MARIKLDLDRKIGSVDRRIYGGFAEHLGRCIYGGIYEEGSPLSDEHGFRRDVMEAVRALRLPILRWPGGNFVSGYHWTDGIGPCEKRPRKVDLAWFSEESNRFGTDEFIEYCRTIDTEPYICVNMGTGTLDEAQAWVEYCNGTGNTYWANLRRQNGHEEPYNVKYWGLGNEMYGPWQIGRLNAHDYVKKAIEFAKVMKWTDPAIELVSCGEIGWTEWDRIVLEGLAPYVNYHSVHIYTGSDDYYSNVFAPHQTERALRNCQALIDNVRFTQNIAHPIYVAYDEWNVWFRAREHETGLEERYTLADALAIATYLNSFVRHCNTVKIADLAQLVNVIAPIFTNK
;
A
#
# COMPACT_ATOMS: atom_id res chain seq x y z
N MET A 1 -24.82 30.71 -10.24
CA MET A 1 -24.59 30.80 -8.77
C MET A 1 -24.57 29.39 -8.21
N ALA A 2 -23.46 28.94 -7.61
CA ALA A 2 -23.42 27.67 -6.89
C ALA A 2 -24.04 27.86 -5.50
N ARG A 3 -24.82 26.88 -5.02
CA ARG A 3 -25.46 26.91 -3.69
C ARG A 3 -25.08 25.65 -2.93
N ILE A 4 -24.46 25.82 -1.77
CA ILE A 4 -24.16 24.73 -0.82
C ILE A 4 -25.18 24.81 0.31
N LYS A 5 -25.79 23.68 0.66
CA LYS A 5 -26.68 23.55 1.83
C LYS A 5 -26.09 22.50 2.77
N LEU A 6 -26.11 22.78 4.06
CA LEU A 6 -25.66 21.87 5.11
C LEU A 6 -26.88 21.42 5.91
N ASP A 7 -27.09 20.12 5.96
CA ASP A 7 -28.13 19.45 6.75
C ASP A 7 -27.41 18.49 7.69
N LEU A 8 -27.39 18.81 8.99
CA LEU A 8 -26.64 18.07 10.00
C LEU A 8 -27.27 16.71 10.33
N ASP A 9 -28.53 16.48 9.93
CA ASP A 9 -29.24 15.22 10.13
C ASP A 9 -28.93 14.21 9.01
N ARG A 10 -28.46 14.68 7.84
CA ARG A 10 -28.05 13.84 6.71
C ARG A 10 -26.58 13.44 6.80
N LYS A 11 -26.29 12.49 7.70
CA LYS A 11 -24.93 11.94 7.87
C LYS A 11 -24.68 10.79 6.88
N ILE A 12 -23.53 10.81 6.21
CA ILE A 12 -23.08 9.74 5.30
C ILE A 12 -22.39 8.61 6.08
N GLY A 13 -21.46 8.98 6.97
CA GLY A 13 -20.68 8.03 7.76
C GLY A 13 -19.56 8.75 8.52
N SER A 14 -18.80 7.98 9.29
CA SER A 14 -17.58 8.47 9.92
C SER A 14 -16.41 8.38 8.94
N VAL A 15 -15.70 9.48 8.77
CA VAL A 15 -14.45 9.54 8.01
C VAL A 15 -13.38 8.75 8.77
N ASP A 16 -12.89 7.69 8.15
CA ASP A 16 -11.74 6.97 8.67
C ASP A 16 -10.48 7.78 8.38
N ARG A 17 -9.59 7.96 9.35
CA ARG A 17 -8.36 8.72 9.13
C ARG A 17 -7.48 8.05 8.07
N ARG A 18 -7.55 6.72 7.93
CA ARG A 18 -6.72 5.93 7.01
C ARG A 18 -6.95 6.25 5.52
N ILE A 19 -7.92 7.10 5.17
CA ILE A 19 -8.01 7.69 3.82
C ILE A 19 -6.91 8.74 3.52
N TYR A 20 -6.10 9.08 4.51
CA TYR A 20 -4.95 9.98 4.39
C TYR A 20 -3.62 9.21 4.55
N GLY A 21 -3.58 7.96 4.10
CA GLY A 21 -2.40 7.11 4.14
C GLY A 21 -1.37 7.47 3.06
N GLY A 22 -0.22 6.83 3.14
CA GLY A 22 0.87 6.97 2.18
C GLY A 22 1.35 5.61 1.69
N PHE A 23 2.15 5.63 0.64
CA PHE A 23 2.75 4.44 0.07
C PHE A 23 4.24 4.67 -0.19
N ALA A 24 5.08 3.71 0.21
CA ALA A 24 6.52 3.69 -0.05
C ALA A 24 6.93 2.37 -0.69
N GLU A 25 7.51 2.44 -1.88
CA GLU A 25 8.06 1.30 -2.60
C GLU A 25 9.58 1.37 -2.68
N HIS A 26 10.22 0.21 -2.77
CA HIS A 26 11.58 0.10 -3.26
C HIS A 26 11.66 0.42 -4.76
N LEU A 27 11.48 1.70 -5.08
CA LEU A 27 11.43 2.26 -6.42
C LEU A 27 12.21 3.57 -6.44
N GLY A 28 13.09 3.72 -7.43
CA GLY A 28 13.80 4.97 -7.67
C GLY A 28 14.51 5.48 -6.41
N ARG A 29 14.17 6.71 -5.99
CA ARG A 29 14.70 7.33 -4.76
C ARG A 29 13.67 7.44 -3.64
N CYS A 30 12.65 6.59 -3.60
CA CYS A 30 11.66 6.64 -2.52
C CYS A 30 12.29 6.23 -1.18
N ILE A 31 12.91 5.04 -1.15
CA ILE A 31 13.67 4.55 0.00
C ILE A 31 15.07 5.18 0.00
N TYR A 32 15.94 4.73 -0.90
CA TYR A 32 17.35 5.15 -0.93
C TYR A 32 17.51 6.56 -1.51
N GLY A 33 18.09 7.46 -0.72
CA GLY A 33 18.19 8.90 -1.04
C GLY A 33 16.88 9.67 -0.82
N GLY A 34 15.82 9.01 -0.36
CA GLY A 34 14.56 9.60 0.08
C GLY A 34 14.39 9.44 1.58
N ILE A 35 13.63 8.43 2.00
CA ILE A 35 13.40 8.11 3.42
C ILE A 35 14.71 7.74 4.14
N TYR A 36 15.59 6.99 3.46
CA TYR A 36 16.76 6.35 4.03
C TYR A 36 18.03 6.72 3.27
N GLU A 37 19.02 7.25 3.97
CA GLU A 37 20.30 7.66 3.40
C GLU A 37 21.42 7.61 4.44
N GLU A 38 22.15 6.50 4.49
CA GLU A 38 23.27 6.33 5.42
C GLU A 38 24.42 7.29 5.14
N GLY A 39 25.03 7.80 6.21
CA GLY A 39 26.17 8.72 6.11
C GLY A 39 25.81 10.15 5.71
N SER A 40 24.55 10.44 5.40
CA SER A 40 24.08 11.81 5.18
C SER A 40 24.13 12.63 6.47
N PRO A 41 24.60 13.89 6.45
CA PRO A 41 24.58 14.76 7.63
C PRO A 41 23.15 15.07 8.11
N LEU A 42 22.14 14.84 7.26
CA LEU A 42 20.74 15.04 7.57
C LEU A 42 20.09 13.81 8.20
N SER A 43 20.76 12.65 8.19
CA SER A 43 20.23 11.41 8.76
C SER A 43 20.49 11.28 10.25
N ASP A 44 19.64 10.51 10.92
CA ASP A 44 19.87 10.03 12.29
C ASP A 44 20.84 8.84 12.32
N GLU A 45 21.06 8.28 13.51
CA GLU A 45 21.93 7.12 13.73
C GLU A 45 21.45 5.83 13.05
N HIS A 46 20.16 5.76 12.69
CA HIS A 46 19.58 4.62 11.98
C HIS A 46 19.67 4.78 10.46
N GLY A 47 19.99 5.98 9.96
CA GLY A 47 20.06 6.29 8.54
C GLY A 47 18.78 6.94 7.99
N PHE A 48 17.78 7.22 8.84
CA PHE A 48 16.57 7.92 8.40
C PHE A 48 16.83 9.42 8.28
N ARG A 49 16.43 10.00 7.14
CA ARG A 49 16.56 11.43 6.87
C ARG A 49 15.65 12.24 7.79
N ARG A 50 16.23 13.02 8.72
CA ARG A 50 15.47 13.75 9.75
C ARG A 50 14.55 14.83 9.18
N ASP A 51 15.02 15.53 8.16
CA ASP A 51 14.26 16.54 7.43
C ASP A 51 13.08 15.93 6.67
N VAL A 52 13.27 14.75 6.08
CA VAL A 52 12.19 13.99 5.43
C VAL A 52 11.19 13.49 6.47
N MET A 53 11.65 12.93 7.59
CA MET A 53 10.76 12.52 8.69
C MET A 53 9.93 13.68 9.23
N GLU A 54 10.51 14.88 9.37
CA GLU A 54 9.78 16.07 9.80
C GLU A 54 8.66 16.43 8.81
N ALA A 55 8.97 16.43 7.50
CA ALA A 55 7.98 16.67 6.46
C ALA A 55 6.87 15.61 6.45
N VAL A 56 7.21 14.33 6.61
CA VAL A 56 6.25 13.22 6.67
C VAL A 56 5.36 13.31 7.91
N ARG A 57 5.92 13.61 9.09
CA ARG A 57 5.12 13.82 10.32
C ARG A 57 4.13 14.98 10.17
N ALA A 58 4.46 16.01 9.41
CA ALA A 58 3.55 17.11 9.13
C ALA A 58 2.31 16.67 8.32
N LEU A 59 2.41 15.62 7.51
CA LEU A 59 1.29 15.02 6.79
C LEU A 59 0.35 14.21 7.70
N ARG A 60 0.84 13.75 8.87
CA ARG A 60 0.07 12.98 9.87
C ARG A 60 -0.58 11.72 9.29
N LEU A 61 0.21 10.98 8.50
CA LEU A 61 -0.20 9.75 7.86
C LEU A 61 -0.51 8.69 8.92
N PRO A 62 -1.73 8.16 8.97
CA PRO A 62 -2.10 7.15 9.96
C PRO A 62 -1.72 5.73 9.51
N ILE A 63 -1.44 5.51 8.23
CA ILE A 63 -1.04 4.23 7.66
C ILE A 63 -0.04 4.43 6.51
N LEU A 64 0.92 3.51 6.38
CA LEU A 64 1.92 3.52 5.31
C LEU A 64 2.05 2.12 4.70
N ARG A 65 1.78 2.02 3.39
CA ARG A 65 1.94 0.80 2.58
C ARG A 65 3.39 0.59 2.16
N TRP A 66 3.88 -0.66 2.23
CA TRP A 66 5.26 -1.10 1.88
C TRP A 66 5.28 -2.63 1.66
N PRO A 67 6.29 -3.29 1.05
CA PRO A 67 7.49 -2.78 0.35
C PRO A 67 7.24 -2.38 -1.09
N GLY A 68 6.01 -2.49 -1.55
CA GLY A 68 5.72 -2.04 -2.87
C GLY A 68 4.29 -2.17 -3.30
N GLY A 69 4.16 -1.69 -4.53
CA GLY A 69 3.42 -2.30 -5.59
C GLY A 69 4.33 -3.33 -6.25
N ASN A 70 4.80 -3.06 -7.48
CA ASN A 70 5.40 -4.07 -8.35
C ASN A 70 6.62 -4.80 -7.75
N PHE A 71 7.44 -4.10 -6.95
CA PHE A 71 8.64 -4.65 -6.30
C PHE A 71 8.34 -5.90 -5.46
N VAL A 72 7.21 -5.93 -4.74
CA VAL A 72 6.90 -7.02 -3.80
C VAL A 72 6.81 -8.38 -4.51
N SER A 73 6.40 -8.40 -5.78
CA SER A 73 6.15 -9.64 -6.54
C SER A 73 7.44 -10.45 -6.83
N GLY A 74 8.61 -9.86 -6.63
CA GLY A 74 9.92 -10.52 -6.70
C GLY A 74 10.73 -10.45 -5.39
N TYR A 75 10.17 -9.89 -4.32
CA TYR A 75 10.88 -9.62 -3.08
C TYR A 75 10.79 -10.80 -2.09
N HIS A 76 11.93 -11.27 -1.60
CA HIS A 76 12.01 -12.27 -0.54
C HIS A 76 12.35 -11.57 0.78
N TRP A 77 11.36 -11.38 1.66
CA TRP A 77 11.47 -10.51 2.84
C TRP A 77 12.63 -10.86 3.80
N THR A 78 13.06 -12.13 3.80
CA THR A 78 14.20 -12.60 4.59
C THR A 78 15.53 -11.99 4.14
N ASP A 79 15.62 -11.51 2.89
CA ASP A 79 16.81 -10.82 2.38
C ASP A 79 16.99 -9.45 3.08
N GLY A 80 15.92 -8.88 3.64
CA GLY A 80 15.89 -7.57 4.29
C GLY A 80 15.89 -7.59 5.82
N ILE A 81 16.29 -8.69 6.47
CA ILE A 81 16.36 -8.77 7.95
C ILE A 81 17.75 -9.17 8.45
N GLY A 82 18.00 -8.99 9.75
CA GLY A 82 19.26 -9.34 10.38
C GLY A 82 20.40 -8.39 10.02
N PRO A 83 21.67 -8.75 10.28
CA PRO A 83 22.80 -7.82 10.12
C PRO A 83 22.96 -7.31 8.69
N CYS A 84 22.91 -5.99 8.48
CA CYS A 84 22.93 -5.36 7.16
C CYS A 84 24.09 -5.82 6.26
N GLU A 85 25.26 -6.07 6.83
CA GLU A 85 26.45 -6.51 6.07
C GLU A 85 26.36 -7.94 5.51
N LYS A 86 25.35 -8.73 5.95
CA LYS A 86 25.09 -10.08 5.45
C LYS A 86 23.92 -10.12 4.46
N ARG A 87 23.19 -9.01 4.30
CA ARG A 87 22.02 -8.95 3.43
C ARG A 87 22.48 -8.95 1.96
N PRO A 88 21.85 -9.77 1.09
CA PRO A 88 22.27 -9.90 -0.29
C PRO A 88 21.84 -8.67 -1.10
N ARG A 89 22.65 -8.28 -2.08
CA ARG A 89 22.19 -7.42 -3.18
C ARG A 89 21.44 -8.27 -4.20
N LYS A 90 20.30 -7.78 -4.67
CA LYS A 90 19.43 -8.48 -5.62
C LYS A 90 19.10 -7.58 -6.81
N VAL A 91 18.75 -8.19 -7.92
CA VAL A 91 18.16 -7.46 -9.04
C VAL A 91 16.67 -7.37 -8.80
N ASP A 92 16.15 -6.16 -8.76
CA ASP A 92 14.73 -5.88 -8.86
C ASP A 92 14.32 -5.90 -10.34
N LEU A 93 13.46 -6.86 -10.69
CA LEU A 93 12.96 -7.05 -12.05
C LEU A 93 11.76 -6.15 -12.38
N ALA A 94 11.10 -5.55 -11.37
CA ALA A 94 9.99 -4.63 -11.60
C ALA A 94 10.50 -3.29 -12.15
N TRP A 95 11.59 -2.76 -11.58
CA TRP A 95 12.14 -1.46 -11.95
C TRP A 95 13.55 -1.53 -12.55
N PHE A 96 14.04 -2.74 -12.83
CA PHE A 96 15.36 -3.00 -13.44
C PHE A 96 16.50 -2.33 -12.66
N SER A 97 16.42 -2.41 -11.34
CA SER A 97 17.36 -1.75 -10.42
C SER A 97 18.10 -2.77 -9.55
N GLU A 98 19.16 -2.32 -8.89
CA GLU A 98 19.83 -3.12 -7.86
C GLU A 98 19.23 -2.77 -6.49
N GLU A 99 18.69 -3.77 -5.80
CA GLU A 99 18.19 -3.66 -4.43
C GLU A 99 19.29 -4.09 -3.45
N SER A 100 19.65 -3.19 -2.53
CA SER A 100 20.71 -3.44 -1.54
C SER A 100 20.25 -4.21 -0.30
N ASN A 101 18.94 -4.26 -0.06
CA ASN A 101 18.25 -4.79 1.11
C ASN A 101 18.69 -4.17 2.45
N ARG A 102 19.33 -3.00 2.43
CA ARG A 102 19.75 -2.30 3.65
C ARG A 102 18.57 -1.72 4.42
N PHE A 103 17.49 -1.39 3.73
CA PHE A 103 16.19 -1.08 4.34
C PHE A 103 15.27 -2.27 4.12
N GLY A 104 14.77 -2.89 5.19
CA GLY A 104 13.85 -4.01 5.12
C GLY A 104 12.78 -3.95 6.19
N THR A 105 12.29 -5.11 6.63
CA THR A 105 11.14 -5.18 7.55
C THR A 105 11.41 -4.44 8.85
N ASP A 106 12.57 -4.68 9.46
CA ASP A 106 12.91 -4.12 10.77
C ASP A 106 13.03 -2.59 10.70
N GLU A 107 13.72 -2.07 9.68
CA GLU A 107 13.87 -0.63 9.45
C GLU A 107 12.53 0.04 9.09
N PHE A 108 11.68 -0.61 8.30
CA PHE A 108 10.36 -0.09 7.95
C PHE A 108 9.46 0.05 9.18
N ILE A 109 9.46 -0.95 10.06
CA ILE A 109 8.67 -0.90 11.30
C ILE A 109 9.17 0.19 12.23
N GLU A 110 10.49 0.33 12.38
CA GLU A 110 11.08 1.40 13.19
C GLU A 110 10.75 2.79 12.62
N TYR A 111 10.81 2.93 11.29
CA TYR A 111 10.41 4.16 10.62
C TYR A 111 8.95 4.51 10.92
N CYS A 112 8.02 3.56 10.73
CA CYS A 112 6.59 3.74 11.01
C CYS A 112 6.33 4.18 12.46
N ARG A 113 6.98 3.53 13.44
CA ARG A 113 6.89 3.89 14.86
C ARG A 113 7.40 5.29 15.13
N THR A 114 8.51 5.66 14.48
CA THR A 114 9.15 6.97 14.62
C THR A 114 8.25 8.11 14.11
N ILE A 115 7.40 7.85 13.11
CA ILE A 115 6.46 8.84 12.55
C ILE A 115 5.01 8.71 13.05
N ASP A 116 4.75 7.81 14.02
CA ASP A 116 3.40 7.52 14.56
C ASP A 116 2.41 7.05 13.48
N THR A 117 2.81 6.04 12.72
CA THR A 117 2.06 5.51 11.57
C THR A 117 1.91 3.99 11.68
N GLU A 118 0.75 3.45 11.31
CA GLU A 118 0.53 2.01 11.23
C GLU A 118 1.17 1.40 9.96
N PRO A 119 1.89 0.27 10.07
CA PRO A 119 2.42 -0.42 8.91
C PRO A 119 1.35 -1.21 8.15
N TYR A 120 1.37 -1.12 6.82
CA TYR A 120 0.62 -1.96 5.89
C TYR A 120 1.62 -2.70 4.99
N ILE A 121 1.71 -4.03 5.13
CA ILE A 121 2.66 -4.87 4.40
C ILE A 121 2.00 -5.66 3.26
N CYS A 122 2.49 -5.55 2.03
CA CYS A 122 2.13 -6.45 0.94
C CYS A 122 3.02 -7.71 0.95
N VAL A 123 2.43 -8.89 0.76
CA VAL A 123 3.18 -10.15 0.65
C VAL A 123 3.52 -10.48 -0.81
N ASN A 124 4.67 -11.12 -1.03
CA ASN A 124 5.06 -11.60 -2.35
C ASN A 124 4.17 -12.77 -2.80
N MET A 125 3.27 -12.49 -3.74
CA MET A 125 2.47 -13.50 -4.43
C MET A 125 2.90 -13.74 -5.88
N GLY A 126 4.02 -13.16 -6.33
CA GLY A 126 4.64 -13.47 -7.61
C GLY A 126 5.49 -14.72 -7.48
N THR A 127 6.75 -14.55 -7.08
CA THR A 127 7.72 -15.64 -6.86
C THR A 127 7.67 -16.25 -5.47
N GLY A 128 7.01 -15.60 -4.50
CA GLY A 128 6.94 -16.02 -3.11
C GLY A 128 6.03 -17.21 -2.86
N THR A 129 6.18 -17.79 -1.67
CA THR A 129 5.50 -19.02 -1.22
C THR A 129 4.55 -18.79 -0.05
N LEU A 130 3.67 -19.77 0.21
CA LEU A 130 2.81 -19.78 1.40
C LEU A 130 3.62 -19.75 2.70
N ASP A 131 4.71 -20.53 2.74
CA ASP A 131 5.61 -20.60 3.89
C ASP A 131 6.27 -19.25 4.15
N GLU A 132 6.69 -18.53 3.11
CA GLU A 132 7.25 -17.18 3.26
C GLU A 132 6.24 -16.18 3.82
N ALA A 133 4.98 -16.20 3.35
CA ALA A 133 3.94 -15.30 3.86
C ALA A 133 3.57 -15.62 5.32
N GLN A 134 3.42 -16.91 5.65
CA GLN A 134 3.21 -17.40 7.01
C GLN A 134 4.35 -16.96 7.94
N ALA A 135 5.58 -17.21 7.51
CA ALA A 135 6.79 -16.86 8.24
C ALA A 135 6.91 -15.35 8.50
N TRP A 136 6.53 -14.53 7.53
CA TRP A 136 6.57 -13.08 7.70
C TRP A 136 5.58 -12.59 8.76
N VAL A 137 4.34 -13.11 8.73
CA VAL A 137 3.35 -12.81 9.78
C VAL A 137 3.84 -13.27 11.14
N GLU A 138 4.44 -14.47 11.24
CA GLU A 138 4.99 -14.98 12.51
C GLU A 138 6.19 -14.15 12.99
N TYR A 139 7.10 -13.76 12.10
CA TYR A 139 8.21 -12.89 12.42
C TYR A 139 7.72 -11.57 13.00
N CYS A 140 6.75 -10.93 12.33
CA CYS A 140 6.18 -9.66 12.77
C CYS A 140 5.36 -9.77 14.05
N ASN A 141 4.51 -10.79 14.20
CA ASN A 141 3.45 -10.80 15.23
C ASN A 141 3.58 -11.92 16.26
N GLY A 142 4.44 -12.90 16.02
CA GLY A 142 4.59 -14.08 16.87
C GLY A 142 5.14 -13.74 18.27
N THR A 143 4.48 -14.30 19.29
CA THR A 143 4.87 -14.17 20.70
C THR A 143 5.46 -15.47 21.27
N GLY A 144 5.24 -16.60 20.61
CA GLY A 144 5.70 -17.91 21.05
C GLY A 144 7.22 -18.08 21.05
N ASN A 145 7.67 -19.21 21.60
CA ASN A 145 9.04 -19.69 21.48
C ASN A 145 9.19 -20.51 20.19
N THR A 146 9.11 -19.83 19.06
CA THR A 146 9.15 -20.41 17.71
C THR A 146 10.27 -19.78 16.89
N TYR A 147 10.63 -20.41 15.77
CA TYR A 147 11.80 -20.02 14.99
C TYR A 147 11.75 -18.55 14.55
N TRP A 148 10.66 -18.10 13.92
CA TRP A 148 10.57 -16.75 13.36
C TRP A 148 10.45 -15.68 14.43
N ALA A 149 9.65 -15.92 15.48
CA ALA A 149 9.56 -15.02 16.62
C ALA A 149 10.92 -14.86 17.34
N ASN A 150 11.65 -15.97 17.53
CA ASN A 150 12.99 -15.92 18.11
C ASN A 150 14.02 -15.28 17.19
N LEU A 151 13.89 -15.43 15.87
CA LEU A 151 14.77 -14.75 14.92
C LEU A 151 14.58 -13.23 15.01
N ARG A 152 13.33 -12.73 15.13
CA ARG A 152 13.05 -11.32 15.40
C ARG A 152 13.74 -10.83 16.68
N ARG A 153 13.62 -11.59 17.78
CA ARG A 153 14.31 -11.30 19.05
C ARG A 153 15.83 -11.26 18.88
N GLN A 154 16.39 -12.24 18.16
CA GLN A 154 17.83 -12.32 17.86
C GLN A 154 18.32 -11.14 17.02
N ASN A 155 17.48 -10.62 16.14
CA ASN A 155 17.75 -9.41 15.35
C ASN A 155 17.64 -8.12 16.17
N GLY A 156 17.33 -8.20 17.47
CA GLY A 156 17.30 -7.06 18.39
C GLY A 156 15.90 -6.55 18.72
N HIS A 157 14.85 -7.24 18.27
CA HIS A 157 13.47 -6.77 18.39
C HIS A 157 12.64 -7.75 19.24
N GLU A 158 12.67 -7.55 20.55
CA GLU A 158 12.08 -8.48 21.52
C GLU A 158 10.55 -8.61 21.36
N GLU A 159 9.86 -7.46 21.40
CA GLU A 159 8.41 -7.38 21.30
C GLU A 159 7.91 -7.59 19.86
N PRO A 160 6.73 -8.20 19.67
CA PRO A 160 6.12 -8.28 18.36
C PRO A 160 5.83 -6.89 17.80
N TYR A 161 5.91 -6.77 16.49
CA TYR A 161 5.56 -5.57 15.73
C TYR A 161 4.05 -5.34 15.67
N ASN A 162 3.25 -6.40 15.75
CA ASN A 162 1.78 -6.34 15.67
C ASN A 162 1.27 -5.67 14.40
N VAL A 163 1.89 -5.99 13.25
CA VAL A 163 1.47 -5.50 11.94
C VAL A 163 0.05 -5.97 11.66
N LYS A 164 -0.86 -5.03 11.52
CA LYS A 164 -2.28 -5.32 11.38
C LYS A 164 -2.72 -5.50 9.94
N TYR A 165 -2.24 -4.68 9.00
CA TYR A 165 -2.76 -4.65 7.64
C TYR A 165 -1.84 -5.38 6.68
N TRP A 166 -2.40 -6.31 5.90
CA TRP A 166 -1.64 -7.12 4.96
C TRP A 166 -2.31 -7.24 3.59
N GLY A 167 -1.52 -7.05 2.54
CA GLY A 167 -1.97 -7.05 1.15
C GLY A 167 -1.63 -8.36 0.47
N LEU A 168 -2.63 -9.01 -0.14
CA LEU A 168 -2.48 -10.28 -0.84
C LEU A 168 -1.93 -10.05 -2.25
N GLY A 169 -0.63 -9.77 -2.34
CA GLY A 169 0.07 -9.47 -3.60
C GLY A 169 -0.11 -8.03 -4.06
N ASN A 170 0.31 -7.77 -5.30
CA ASN A 170 0.16 -6.48 -5.96
C ASN A 170 -0.20 -6.66 -7.44
N GLU A 171 -1.19 -5.89 -7.94
CA GLU A 171 -1.61 -5.79 -9.34
C GLU A 171 -1.50 -7.08 -10.18
N MET A 172 -1.90 -8.22 -9.62
CA MET A 172 -1.62 -9.54 -10.19
C MET A 172 -2.33 -9.78 -11.54
N TYR A 173 -3.19 -8.87 -11.99
CA TYR A 173 -3.85 -8.85 -13.29
C TYR A 173 -2.95 -8.35 -14.44
N GLY A 174 -2.00 -7.46 -14.14
CA GLY A 174 -1.24 -6.68 -15.12
C GLY A 174 -0.20 -7.50 -15.87
N PRO A 175 -0.08 -7.41 -17.21
CA PRO A 175 0.98 -8.07 -17.99
C PRO A 175 2.40 -7.66 -17.61
N TRP A 176 2.57 -6.53 -16.92
CA TRP A 176 3.86 -6.08 -16.39
C TRP A 176 4.26 -6.79 -15.09
N GLN A 177 3.36 -7.50 -14.41
CA GLN A 177 3.65 -8.13 -13.11
C GLN A 177 4.35 -9.47 -13.20
N ILE A 178 5.38 -9.60 -12.35
CA ILE A 178 6.02 -10.87 -12.03
C ILE A 178 4.96 -11.80 -11.45
N GLY A 179 4.77 -12.95 -12.09
CA GLY A 179 3.80 -13.94 -11.64
C GLY A 179 2.34 -13.56 -11.91
N ARG A 180 2.06 -12.74 -12.93
CA ARG A 180 0.68 -12.43 -13.40
C ARG A 180 -0.23 -13.66 -13.39
N LEU A 181 -1.47 -13.45 -12.95
CA LEU A 181 -2.55 -14.43 -12.94
C LEU A 181 -3.78 -13.91 -13.70
N ASN A 182 -4.66 -14.82 -14.08
CA ASN A 182 -6.06 -14.46 -14.32
C ASN A 182 -6.82 -14.42 -12.98
N ALA A 183 -8.01 -13.82 -12.95
CA ALA A 183 -8.76 -13.60 -11.71
C ALA A 183 -9.08 -14.90 -10.95
N HIS A 184 -9.44 -15.98 -11.65
CA HIS A 184 -9.77 -17.25 -11.02
C HIS A 184 -8.55 -17.91 -10.35
N ASP A 185 -7.39 -17.85 -10.99
CA ASP A 185 -6.16 -18.42 -10.43
C ASP A 185 -5.60 -17.54 -9.31
N TYR A 186 -5.76 -16.22 -9.39
CA TYR A 186 -5.50 -15.33 -8.26
C TYR A 186 -6.37 -15.69 -7.05
N VAL A 187 -7.69 -15.85 -7.23
CA VAL A 187 -8.60 -16.26 -6.14
C VAL A 187 -8.13 -17.57 -5.49
N LYS A 188 -7.87 -18.61 -6.29
CA LYS A 188 -7.40 -19.91 -5.75
C LYS A 188 -6.12 -19.75 -4.92
N LYS A 189 -5.15 -18.98 -5.44
CA LYS A 189 -3.88 -18.73 -4.74
C LYS A 189 -4.11 -17.90 -3.47
N ALA A 190 -4.83 -16.80 -3.57
CA ALA A 190 -5.08 -15.85 -2.49
C ALA A 190 -5.85 -16.46 -1.31
N ILE A 191 -6.78 -17.41 -1.56
CA ILE A 191 -7.47 -18.14 -0.49
C ILE A 191 -6.46 -18.86 0.42
N GLU A 192 -5.50 -19.58 -0.17
CA GLU A 192 -4.54 -20.35 0.63
C GLU A 192 -3.55 -19.43 1.35
N PHE A 193 -3.11 -18.33 0.73
CA PHE A 193 -2.32 -17.29 1.41
C PHE A 193 -3.10 -16.69 2.58
N ALA A 194 -4.36 -16.29 2.37
CA ALA A 194 -5.20 -15.72 3.42
C ALA A 194 -5.39 -16.69 4.60
N LYS A 195 -5.59 -17.98 4.34
CA LYS A 195 -5.72 -19.01 5.38
C LYS A 195 -4.46 -19.13 6.23
N VAL A 196 -3.29 -19.34 5.62
CA VAL A 196 -2.05 -19.55 6.39
C VAL A 196 -1.68 -18.30 7.20
N MET A 197 -1.91 -17.11 6.64
CA MET A 197 -1.68 -15.84 7.34
C MET A 197 -2.65 -15.68 8.52
N LYS A 198 -3.96 -15.90 8.33
CA LYS A 198 -4.97 -15.80 9.40
C LYS A 198 -4.86 -16.91 10.45
N TRP A 199 -4.37 -18.09 10.09
CA TRP A 199 -4.08 -19.15 11.07
C TRP A 199 -2.85 -18.81 11.93
N THR A 200 -1.91 -18.05 11.37
CA THR A 200 -0.75 -17.55 12.12
C THR A 200 -1.15 -16.42 13.06
N ASP A 201 -1.94 -15.47 12.57
CA ASP A 201 -2.50 -14.40 13.40
C ASP A 201 -3.94 -14.08 12.93
N PRO A 202 -4.97 -14.45 13.70
CA PRO A 202 -6.36 -14.19 13.32
C PRO A 202 -6.75 -12.71 13.42
N ALA A 203 -5.95 -11.87 14.09
CA ALA A 203 -6.25 -10.46 14.32
C ALA A 203 -5.86 -9.54 13.16
N ILE A 204 -5.04 -10.00 12.22
CA ILE A 204 -4.66 -9.22 11.03
C ILE A 204 -5.89 -8.90 10.19
N GLU A 205 -5.82 -7.86 9.36
CA GLU A 205 -6.82 -7.53 8.36
C GLU A 205 -6.20 -7.66 6.96
N LEU A 206 -6.92 -8.32 6.05
CA LEU A 206 -6.41 -8.62 4.71
C LEU A 206 -7.03 -7.72 3.65
N VAL A 207 -6.21 -7.29 2.69
CA VAL A 207 -6.59 -6.55 1.48
C VAL A 207 -6.40 -7.46 0.27
N SER A 208 -7.47 -7.75 -0.47
CA SER A 208 -7.34 -8.43 -1.78
C SER A 208 -6.89 -7.46 -2.86
N CYS A 209 -6.12 -7.94 -3.82
CA CYS A 209 -5.73 -7.20 -5.03
C CYS A 209 -6.93 -7.04 -5.98
N GLY A 210 -7.59 -5.89 -5.94
CA GLY A 210 -8.49 -5.42 -6.99
C GLY A 210 -7.75 -4.68 -8.11
N GLU A 211 -8.52 -4.13 -9.04
CA GLU A 211 -8.09 -3.35 -10.19
C GLU A 211 -8.63 -1.91 -10.06
N ILE A 212 -9.74 -1.57 -10.72
CA ILE A 212 -10.29 -0.19 -10.73
C ILE A 212 -11.69 -0.08 -10.09
N GLY A 213 -12.18 -1.15 -9.49
CA GLY A 213 -13.43 -1.21 -8.73
C GLY A 213 -14.71 -1.44 -9.56
N TRP A 214 -14.61 -1.89 -10.81
CA TRP A 214 -15.77 -2.22 -11.65
C TRP A 214 -15.51 -3.26 -12.74
N THR A 215 -14.34 -3.89 -12.77
CA THR A 215 -13.97 -4.81 -13.84
C THR A 215 -14.45 -6.23 -13.55
N GLU A 216 -14.29 -7.09 -14.55
CA GLU A 216 -14.53 -8.52 -14.35
C GLU A 216 -13.54 -9.13 -13.34
N TRP A 217 -12.29 -8.61 -13.29
CA TRP A 217 -11.34 -8.98 -12.26
C TRP A 217 -11.91 -8.67 -10.87
N ASP A 218 -12.33 -7.42 -10.63
CA ASP A 218 -12.88 -6.98 -9.33
C ASP A 218 -14.05 -7.88 -8.89
N ARG A 219 -14.98 -8.16 -9.82
CA ARG A 219 -16.14 -9.03 -9.56
C ARG A 219 -15.71 -10.44 -9.14
N ILE A 220 -14.85 -11.10 -9.93
CA ILE A 220 -14.42 -12.48 -9.66
C ILE A 220 -13.63 -12.56 -8.34
N VAL A 221 -12.76 -11.58 -8.10
CA VAL A 221 -11.96 -11.53 -6.87
C VAL A 221 -12.83 -11.34 -5.64
N LEU A 222 -13.77 -10.40 -5.67
CA LEU A 222 -14.72 -10.21 -4.56
C LEU A 222 -15.56 -11.45 -4.32
N GLU A 223 -16.12 -12.07 -5.36
CA GLU A 223 -16.89 -13.32 -5.26
C GLU A 223 -16.08 -14.46 -4.61
N GLY A 224 -14.79 -14.54 -4.90
CA GLY A 224 -13.93 -15.61 -4.38
C GLY A 224 -13.37 -15.35 -2.98
N LEU A 225 -13.09 -14.09 -2.63
CA LEU A 225 -12.32 -13.72 -1.45
C LEU A 225 -13.12 -13.03 -0.33
N ALA A 226 -14.37 -12.64 -0.56
CA ALA A 226 -15.20 -11.98 0.46
C ALA A 226 -15.21 -12.68 1.85
N PRO A 227 -15.20 -14.03 1.97
CA PRO A 227 -15.12 -14.69 3.27
C PRO A 227 -13.80 -14.48 4.02
N TYR A 228 -12.72 -14.09 3.33
CA TYR A 228 -11.35 -14.12 3.83
C TYR A 228 -10.75 -12.73 4.05
N VAL A 229 -11.29 -11.69 3.39
CA VAL A 229 -10.70 -10.35 3.38
C VAL A 229 -11.56 -9.31 4.08
N ASN A 230 -10.90 -8.22 4.49
CA ASN A 230 -11.51 -7.06 5.13
C ASN A 230 -11.62 -5.89 4.15
N TYR A 231 -10.74 -5.84 3.15
CA TYR A 231 -10.72 -4.79 2.14
C TYR A 231 -10.48 -5.35 0.73
N HIS A 232 -10.91 -4.59 -0.27
CA HIS A 232 -10.60 -4.80 -1.67
C HIS A 232 -9.86 -3.58 -2.22
N SER A 233 -8.71 -3.79 -2.86
CA SER A 233 -7.90 -2.69 -3.37
C SER A 233 -8.49 -2.04 -4.62
N VAL A 234 -8.22 -0.76 -4.84
CA VAL A 234 -8.56 -0.01 -6.05
C VAL A 234 -7.41 0.93 -6.40
N HIS A 235 -6.92 0.84 -7.62
CA HIS A 235 -5.74 1.57 -8.09
C HIS A 235 -6.11 2.45 -9.28
N ILE A 236 -6.07 3.78 -9.13
CA ILE A 236 -6.31 4.68 -10.27
C ILE A 236 -5.40 5.89 -10.18
N TYR A 237 -4.60 6.08 -11.23
CA TYR A 237 -3.85 7.30 -11.49
C TYR A 237 -4.54 8.13 -12.56
N THR A 238 -4.48 9.45 -12.43
CA THR A 238 -4.98 10.40 -13.43
C THR A 238 -3.87 11.32 -13.92
N GLY A 239 -4.10 12.05 -15.00
CA GLY A 239 -3.16 13.06 -15.47
C GLY A 239 -3.53 13.59 -16.85
N SER A 240 -3.32 14.87 -17.07
CA SER A 240 -3.48 15.51 -18.37
C SER A 240 -2.72 16.84 -18.41
N ASP A 241 -2.18 17.20 -19.58
CA ASP A 241 -1.67 18.54 -19.82
C ASP A 241 -2.80 19.59 -19.90
N ASP A 242 -4.04 19.17 -20.20
CA ASP A 242 -5.19 20.07 -20.17
C ASP A 242 -5.65 20.33 -18.73
N TYR A 243 -5.71 21.62 -18.35
CA TYR A 243 -6.00 22.05 -16.99
C TYR A 243 -7.32 21.46 -16.44
N TYR A 244 -8.41 21.56 -17.21
CA TYR A 244 -9.72 21.13 -16.74
C TYR A 244 -9.82 19.60 -16.69
N SER A 245 -9.31 18.92 -17.72
CA SER A 245 -9.25 17.47 -17.74
C SER A 245 -8.46 16.93 -16.55
N ASN A 246 -7.34 17.55 -16.21
CA ASN A 246 -6.52 17.15 -15.06
C ASN A 246 -7.26 17.33 -13.73
N VAL A 247 -7.87 18.49 -13.51
CA VAL A 247 -8.60 18.79 -12.26
C VAL A 247 -9.84 17.90 -12.08
N PHE A 248 -10.54 17.56 -13.16
CA PHE A 248 -11.81 16.83 -13.10
C PHE A 248 -11.68 15.31 -13.26
N ALA A 249 -10.62 14.79 -13.90
CA ALA A 249 -10.44 13.35 -14.07
C ALA A 249 -10.53 12.54 -12.75
N PRO A 250 -9.98 12.99 -11.61
CA PRO A 250 -10.12 12.30 -10.32
C PRO A 250 -11.56 12.08 -9.85
N HIS A 251 -12.54 12.81 -10.38
CA HIS A 251 -13.95 12.56 -10.07
C HIS A 251 -14.39 11.13 -10.42
N GLN A 252 -13.66 10.42 -11.28
CA GLN A 252 -13.89 9.00 -11.55
C GLN A 252 -13.76 8.11 -10.31
N THR A 253 -13.04 8.55 -9.27
CA THR A 253 -12.98 7.88 -7.97
C THR A 253 -14.36 7.66 -7.36
N GLU A 254 -15.27 8.63 -7.46
CA GLU A 254 -16.64 8.44 -6.97
C GLU A 254 -17.37 7.32 -7.73
N ARG A 255 -17.10 7.18 -9.04
CA ARG A 255 -17.64 6.08 -9.84
C ARG A 255 -17.02 4.75 -9.43
N ALA A 256 -15.71 4.70 -9.17
CA ALA A 256 -15.01 3.49 -8.70
C ALA A 256 -15.62 2.99 -7.40
N LEU A 257 -15.71 3.87 -6.41
CA LEU A 257 -16.23 3.54 -5.09
C LEU A 257 -17.68 3.08 -5.13
N ARG A 258 -18.55 3.74 -5.92
CA ARG A 258 -19.96 3.32 -6.05
C ARG A 258 -20.12 1.94 -6.68
N ASN A 259 -19.36 1.64 -7.75
CA ASN A 259 -19.44 0.34 -8.40
C ASN A 259 -18.84 -0.76 -7.52
N CYS A 260 -17.68 -0.50 -6.90
CA CYS A 260 -17.05 -1.46 -6.02
C CYS A 260 -17.92 -1.76 -4.80
N GLN A 261 -18.57 -0.74 -4.21
CA GLN A 261 -19.54 -0.94 -3.13
C GLN A 261 -20.70 -1.84 -3.59
N ALA A 262 -21.23 -1.65 -4.80
CA ALA A 262 -22.31 -2.48 -5.33
C ALA A 262 -21.88 -3.95 -5.50
N LEU A 263 -20.64 -4.20 -5.95
CA LEU A 263 -20.07 -5.54 -6.03
C LEU A 263 -19.92 -6.16 -4.63
N ILE A 264 -19.38 -5.40 -3.67
CA ILE A 264 -19.26 -5.83 -2.27
C ILE A 264 -20.63 -6.19 -1.68
N ASP A 265 -21.63 -5.32 -1.84
CA ASP A 265 -22.97 -5.53 -1.31
C ASP A 265 -23.62 -6.77 -1.93
N ASN A 266 -23.45 -6.96 -3.24
CA ASN A 266 -23.96 -8.13 -3.94
C ASN A 266 -23.34 -9.43 -3.41
N VAL A 267 -22.02 -9.50 -3.29
CA VAL A 267 -21.34 -10.70 -2.79
C VAL A 267 -21.68 -10.96 -1.32
N ARG A 268 -21.69 -9.92 -0.48
CA ARG A 268 -22.04 -10.07 0.94
C ARG A 268 -23.47 -10.59 1.12
N PHE A 269 -24.41 -10.10 0.33
CA PHE A 269 -25.80 -10.57 0.37
C PHE A 269 -25.93 -12.01 -0.15
N THR A 270 -25.38 -12.31 -1.32
CA THR A 270 -25.55 -13.62 -1.97
C THR A 270 -24.84 -14.76 -1.25
N GLN A 271 -23.74 -14.47 -0.56
CA GLN A 271 -22.96 -15.46 0.18
C GLN A 271 -23.18 -15.41 1.70
N ASN A 272 -24.11 -14.57 2.19
CA ASN A 272 -24.39 -14.37 3.62
C ASN A 272 -23.15 -13.96 4.46
N ILE A 273 -22.31 -13.08 3.92
CA ILE A 273 -21.11 -12.58 4.61
C ILE A 273 -21.49 -11.49 5.62
N ALA A 274 -21.39 -11.83 6.90
CA ALA A 274 -21.81 -10.95 7.99
C ALA A 274 -20.82 -9.79 8.21
N HIS A 275 -19.51 -10.04 8.16
CA HIS A 275 -18.51 -9.00 8.41
C HIS A 275 -18.50 -7.95 7.28
N PRO A 276 -18.17 -6.69 7.60
CA PRO A 276 -18.06 -5.66 6.59
C PRO A 276 -16.81 -5.87 5.73
N ILE A 277 -16.93 -5.51 4.45
CA ILE A 277 -15.82 -5.40 3.51
C ILE A 277 -15.83 -3.96 3.01
N TYR A 278 -14.66 -3.33 2.96
CA TYR A 278 -14.49 -1.94 2.54
C TYR A 278 -13.54 -1.84 1.35
N VAL A 279 -13.41 -0.64 0.80
CA VAL A 279 -12.37 -0.35 -0.21
C VAL A 279 -11.10 0.16 0.47
N ALA A 280 -9.96 -0.39 0.06
CA ALA A 280 -8.65 0.23 0.21
C ALA A 280 -8.27 0.87 -1.13
N TYR A 281 -8.21 2.18 -1.23
CA TYR A 281 -7.77 2.86 -2.45
C TYR A 281 -6.27 3.12 -2.33
N ASP A 282 -5.50 2.04 -2.28
CA ASP A 282 -4.10 2.00 -1.82
C ASP A 282 -3.07 2.30 -2.92
N GLU A 283 -3.54 2.71 -4.10
CA GLU A 283 -2.76 3.46 -5.09
C GLU A 283 -3.59 4.54 -5.78
N TRP A 284 -3.25 5.80 -5.53
CA TRP A 284 -3.81 6.93 -6.24
C TRP A 284 -2.84 8.10 -6.29
N ASN A 285 -2.80 8.79 -7.43
CA ASN A 285 -2.12 10.08 -7.58
C ASN A 285 -2.42 10.72 -8.94
N VAL A 286 -1.85 11.90 -9.17
CA VAL A 286 -1.52 12.38 -10.51
C VAL A 286 -0.19 11.78 -10.95
N TRP A 287 -0.20 11.08 -12.10
CA TRP A 287 1.00 10.50 -12.70
C TRP A 287 0.86 10.33 -14.21
N PHE A 288 1.60 11.13 -14.97
CA PHE A 288 1.60 11.03 -16.44
C PHE A 288 2.84 11.55 -17.15
N ARG A 289 3.71 12.32 -16.47
CA ARG A 289 4.89 12.95 -17.10
C ARG A 289 6.15 12.12 -16.93
N ALA A 290 6.35 11.53 -15.75
CA ALA A 290 7.55 10.75 -15.41
C ALA A 290 7.26 9.25 -15.45
N ARG A 291 6.93 8.70 -16.63
CA ARG A 291 6.57 7.27 -16.78
C ARG A 291 7.73 6.37 -17.20
N GLU A 292 8.83 6.97 -17.65
CA GLU A 292 10.02 6.25 -18.08
C GLU A 292 10.91 5.93 -16.86
N HIS A 293 11.50 4.73 -16.82
CA HIS A 293 12.31 4.26 -15.68
C HIS A 293 13.49 5.20 -15.37
N GLU A 294 14.08 5.78 -16.42
CA GLU A 294 15.22 6.69 -16.36
C GLU A 294 14.91 7.98 -15.58
N THR A 295 13.62 8.33 -15.47
CA THR A 295 13.18 9.50 -14.69
C THR A 295 13.13 9.23 -13.19
N GLY A 296 13.22 7.96 -12.77
CA GLY A 296 12.96 7.55 -11.38
C GLY A 296 11.53 7.82 -10.93
N LEU A 297 10.60 8.04 -11.87
CA LEU A 297 9.22 8.46 -11.64
C LEU A 297 9.11 9.78 -10.83
N GLU A 298 10.10 10.66 -10.92
CA GLU A 298 10.12 11.94 -10.19
C GLU A 298 9.30 13.02 -10.91
N GLU A 299 7.99 13.05 -10.64
CA GLU A 299 7.06 14.01 -11.26
C GLU A 299 6.94 15.32 -10.48
N ARG A 300 7.16 16.48 -11.13
CA ARG A 300 7.00 17.80 -10.51
C ARG A 300 5.56 18.29 -10.66
N TYR A 301 4.88 18.47 -9.52
CA TYR A 301 3.48 18.88 -9.49
C TYR A 301 3.27 20.38 -9.70
N THR A 302 2.24 20.68 -10.48
CA THR A 302 1.67 22.00 -10.74
C THR A 302 0.50 22.27 -9.79
N LEU A 303 -0.01 23.51 -9.80
CA LEU A 303 -1.25 23.85 -9.10
C LEU A 303 -2.46 23.03 -9.60
N ALA A 304 -2.49 22.70 -10.90
CA ALA A 304 -3.56 21.88 -11.46
C ALA A 304 -3.54 20.46 -10.88
N ASP A 305 -2.35 19.89 -10.70
CA ASP A 305 -2.19 18.58 -10.07
C ASP A 305 -2.61 18.64 -8.59
N ALA A 306 -2.23 19.69 -7.85
CA ALA A 306 -2.68 19.87 -6.47
C ALA A 306 -4.22 19.98 -6.33
N LEU A 307 -4.89 20.62 -7.29
CA LEU A 307 -6.36 20.67 -7.35
C LEU A 307 -6.97 19.30 -7.70
N ALA A 308 -6.32 18.52 -8.56
CA ALA A 308 -6.71 17.14 -8.84
C ALA A 308 -6.61 16.26 -7.57
N ILE A 309 -5.54 16.40 -6.78
CA ILE A 309 -5.41 15.76 -5.45
C ILE A 309 -6.54 16.17 -4.51
N ALA A 310 -6.90 17.46 -4.47
CA ALA A 310 -8.05 17.91 -3.69
C ALA A 310 -9.36 17.23 -4.14
N THR A 311 -9.54 16.98 -5.44
CA THR A 311 -10.70 16.25 -5.97
C THR A 311 -10.74 14.79 -5.48
N TYR A 312 -9.61 14.08 -5.44
CA TYR A 312 -9.51 12.73 -4.83
C TYR A 312 -9.94 12.76 -3.36
N LEU A 313 -9.31 13.63 -2.56
CA LEU A 313 -9.55 13.70 -1.11
C LEU A 313 -11.02 14.03 -0.79
N ASN A 314 -11.64 14.95 -1.55
CA ASN A 314 -13.07 15.24 -1.41
C ASN A 314 -13.94 14.02 -1.78
N SER A 315 -13.56 13.27 -2.81
CA SER A 315 -14.27 12.05 -3.20
C SER A 315 -14.21 10.99 -2.09
N PHE A 316 -13.05 10.79 -1.46
CA PHE A 316 -12.91 9.86 -0.32
C PHE A 316 -13.78 10.27 0.87
N VAL A 317 -13.81 11.56 1.23
CA VAL A 317 -14.66 12.04 2.33
C VAL A 317 -16.15 11.82 2.04
N ARG A 318 -16.59 12.07 0.79
CA ARG A 318 -17.99 11.84 0.37
C ARG A 318 -18.38 10.38 0.32
N HIS A 319 -17.41 9.48 0.19
CA HIS A 319 -17.58 8.04 0.11
C HIS A 319 -17.01 7.31 1.34
N CYS A 320 -16.91 7.99 2.48
CA CYS A 320 -16.30 7.47 3.71
C CYS A 320 -16.99 6.23 4.30
N ASN A 321 -18.21 5.91 3.86
CA ASN A 321 -18.89 4.66 4.21
C ASN A 321 -18.32 3.45 3.44
N THR A 322 -17.71 3.68 2.28
CA THR A 322 -17.15 2.66 1.38
C THR A 322 -15.63 2.56 1.51
N VAL A 323 -14.92 3.67 1.33
CA VAL A 323 -13.45 3.71 1.41
C VAL A 323 -13.02 3.94 2.85
N LYS A 324 -12.09 3.10 3.32
CA LYS A 324 -11.55 3.17 4.69
C LYS A 324 -10.05 3.36 4.73
N ILE A 325 -9.34 2.89 3.71
CA ILE A 325 -7.90 3.10 3.53
C ILE A 325 -7.72 3.78 2.17
N ALA A 326 -6.83 4.75 2.07
CA ALA A 326 -6.38 5.29 0.80
C ALA A 326 -4.95 5.79 0.94
N ASP A 327 -4.07 5.31 0.07
CA ASP A 327 -2.62 5.50 0.20
C ASP A 327 -2.08 6.28 -1.00
N LEU A 328 -1.62 7.51 -0.73
CA LEU A 328 -1.04 8.37 -1.76
C LEU A 328 0.23 7.73 -2.30
N ALA A 329 0.21 7.44 -3.60
CA ALA A 329 1.31 6.78 -4.30
C ALA A 329 2.21 7.82 -5.01
N GLN A 330 3.38 8.19 -4.50
CA GLN A 330 4.07 7.67 -3.31
C GLN A 330 4.49 8.82 -2.37
N LEU A 331 5.21 8.46 -1.31
CA LEU A 331 5.49 9.36 -0.19
C LEU A 331 6.65 10.33 -0.44
N VAL A 332 7.76 9.86 -1.02
CA VAL A 332 9.00 10.64 -1.21
C VAL A 332 9.59 10.39 -2.60
N ASN A 333 10.01 11.47 -3.28
CA ASN A 333 10.60 11.55 -4.63
C ASN A 333 9.78 10.96 -5.79
N VAL A 334 9.38 9.70 -5.69
CA VAL A 334 8.63 8.94 -6.69
C VAL A 334 7.18 9.40 -6.65
N ILE A 335 6.74 10.13 -7.69
CA ILE A 335 5.38 10.73 -7.78
C ILE A 335 4.89 11.22 -6.42
N ALA A 336 5.66 12.11 -5.79
CA ALA A 336 5.54 12.36 -4.35
C ALA A 336 5.28 13.83 -3.98
N PRO A 337 4.64 14.09 -2.84
CA PRO A 337 4.53 15.45 -2.30
C PRO A 337 5.83 15.96 -1.67
N ILE A 338 6.76 15.07 -1.31
CA ILE A 338 8.04 15.39 -0.65
C ILE A 338 9.19 15.04 -1.59
N PHE A 339 10.15 15.95 -1.73
CA PHE A 339 11.34 15.75 -2.58
C PHE A 339 12.63 16.04 -1.82
N THR A 340 13.62 15.19 -2.05
CA THR A 340 15.01 15.44 -1.70
C THR A 340 15.81 15.75 -2.96
N ASN A 341 16.81 16.62 -2.84
CA ASN A 341 17.84 16.79 -3.85
C ASN A 341 18.79 15.58 -3.86
N LYS A 342 19.55 15.46 -4.95
CA LYS A 342 20.64 14.48 -5.08
C LYS A 342 21.92 15.00 -4.44
#